data_AF-A0A357Z968-F1
#
_entry.id   AF-A0A357Z968-F1
#
_cell.length_a   1.000
_cell.length_b   1.000
_cell.length_c   1.000
_cell.angle_alpha   90.00
_cell.angle_beta   90.00
_cell.angle_gamma   90.00
#
_symmetry.space_group_name_H-M   'P 1'
#
loop_
_entity.id
_entity.type
_entity.pdbx_description
1 polymer ?
#
loop_
_entity_poly.entity_id
_entity_poly.type
_entity_poly.pdbx_seq_one_letter_code
_entity_poly.pdbx_strand_id
1 'polypeptide(L)'
;MNMKKIFLICLTVFIFSCQKDDKTKNTNDTLLSQKAYYTMLKDINTQFELILNETKPTDLSIEEYKIELVSGKIVLSLNQQNKILKATEPLIDYSTKLAKMNSISIDDLSSKIALGGLYSPNDNLNSKFNTNSFQVYNESPIKKSNEVNSKQIMKNNLETNEVLDCALAAIGADALFAFGGSTATAWTAAAVTKAFSAVAKRFLGPVGVAIAVVSFGICISHESLE
;
A
#
# COMPACT_ATOMS: atom_id res chain seq x y z
N MET A 1 33.02 -53.85 -3.68
CA MET A 1 31.72 -54.12 -4.34
C MET A 1 30.63 -54.09 -3.29
N ASN A 2 29.51 -53.42 -3.60
CA ASN A 2 28.24 -53.32 -2.86
C ASN A 2 28.03 -52.14 -1.89
N MET A 3 27.77 -50.98 -2.50
CA MET A 3 26.70 -50.06 -2.11
C MET A 3 25.37 -50.82 -1.91
N LYS A 4 24.83 -50.82 -0.69
CA LYS A 4 23.40 -50.97 -0.34
C LYS A 4 23.31 -51.14 1.17
N LYS A 5 23.15 -50.04 1.91
CA LYS A 5 22.59 -49.98 3.28
C LYS A 5 22.54 -48.53 3.81
N ILE A 6 22.14 -47.59 2.96
CA ILE A 6 21.75 -46.23 3.36
C ILE A 6 20.28 -46.13 3.02
N PHE A 7 19.40 -46.55 3.93
CA PHE A 7 18.00 -46.13 4.04
C PHE A 7 17.32 -46.87 5.22
N LEU A 8 17.51 -46.39 6.44
CA LEU A 8 16.55 -46.47 7.55
C LEU A 8 17.20 -45.85 8.80
N ILE A 9 16.74 -44.68 9.20
CA ILE A 9 16.47 -44.25 10.59
C ILE A 9 15.79 -42.88 10.43
N CYS A 10 14.46 -42.95 10.34
CA CYS A 10 13.56 -41.82 10.52
C CYS A 10 13.23 -41.75 12.01
N LEU A 11 12.95 -40.52 12.48
CA LEU A 11 12.36 -40.19 13.78
C LEU A 11 13.24 -40.47 15.00
N THR A 12 13.75 -39.40 15.63
CA THR A 12 13.22 -38.92 16.92
C THR A 12 14.05 -37.74 17.47
N VAL A 13 13.32 -36.78 18.05
CA VAL A 13 13.76 -35.70 18.96
C VAL A 13 14.47 -34.48 18.36
N PHE A 14 13.68 -33.58 17.76
CA PHE A 14 14.00 -32.15 17.71
C PHE A 14 12.93 -31.38 18.49
N ILE A 15 12.95 -31.45 19.82
CA ILE A 15 12.26 -30.45 20.65
C ILE A 15 12.97 -30.32 22.00
N PHE A 16 13.78 -29.27 22.17
CA PHE A 16 13.92 -28.56 23.44
C PHE A 16 14.20 -27.08 23.15
N SER A 17 13.07 -26.37 22.97
CA SER A 17 12.73 -25.08 23.55
C SER A 17 13.80 -23.98 23.59
N CYS A 18 13.76 -23.10 22.59
CA CYS A 18 14.10 -21.69 22.78
C CYS A 18 12.94 -21.03 23.55
N GLN A 19 13.02 -20.96 24.88
CA GLN A 19 12.16 -20.06 25.65
C GLN A 19 12.60 -18.62 25.34
N LYS A 20 11.85 -17.95 24.48
CA LYS A 20 11.87 -16.48 24.42
C LYS A 20 10.70 -16.02 25.28
N ASP A 21 11.02 -15.32 26.35
CA ASP A 21 10.03 -14.71 27.25
C ASP A 21 9.13 -13.77 26.44
N ASP A 22 7.93 -14.25 26.14
CA ASP A 22 6.90 -13.46 25.49
C ASP A 22 6.31 -12.56 26.57
N LYS A 23 6.78 -11.31 26.61
CA LYS A 23 6.07 -10.25 27.33
C LYS A 23 4.79 -9.99 26.55
N THR A 24 3.75 -10.76 26.88
CA THR A 24 2.37 -10.53 26.46
C THR A 24 1.94 -9.15 26.93
N LYS A 25 2.21 -8.13 26.11
CA LYS A 25 1.60 -6.82 26.24
C LYS A 25 0.15 -7.01 25.83
N ASN A 26 -0.72 -7.07 26.83
CA ASN A 26 -2.16 -7.10 26.67
C ASN A 26 -2.61 -5.75 26.07
N THR A 27 -2.42 -5.58 24.77
CA THR A 27 -3.07 -4.54 23.99
C THR A 27 -4.43 -5.08 23.64
N ASN A 28 -5.50 -4.40 24.07
CA ASN A 28 -6.85 -4.68 23.59
C ASN A 28 -6.79 -4.93 22.06
N ASP A 29 -7.19 -6.14 21.64
CA ASP A 29 -7.14 -6.66 20.27
C ASP A 29 -8.14 -5.94 19.34
N THR A 30 -8.44 -4.67 19.60
CA THR A 30 -9.38 -3.88 18.81
C THR A 30 -8.62 -3.10 17.74
N LEU A 31 -9.12 -3.17 16.51
CA LEU A 31 -8.63 -2.38 15.40
C LEU A 31 -8.83 -0.88 15.69
N LEU A 32 -8.05 -0.02 15.02
CA LEU A 32 -8.25 1.43 15.09
C LEU A 32 -9.69 1.78 14.67
N SER A 33 -10.27 2.82 15.28
CA SER A 33 -11.50 3.42 14.73
C SER A 33 -11.22 4.06 13.37
N GLN A 34 -12.25 4.25 12.54
CA GLN A 34 -12.12 4.92 11.24
C GLN A 34 -11.40 6.27 11.35
N LYS A 35 -11.79 7.08 12.34
CA LYS A 35 -11.17 8.38 12.61
C LYS A 35 -9.70 8.25 12.98
N ALA A 36 -9.35 7.31 13.87
CA ALA A 36 -7.97 7.09 14.28
C ALA A 36 -7.08 6.58 13.14
N TYR A 37 -7.63 5.72 12.27
CA TYR A 37 -6.97 5.27 11.05
C TYR A 37 -6.66 6.43 10.10
N TYR A 38 -7.64 7.29 9.84
CA TYR A 38 -7.44 8.45 8.96
C TYR A 38 -6.45 9.46 9.53
N THR A 39 -6.51 9.73 10.84
CA THR A 39 -5.51 10.55 11.53
C THR A 39 -4.11 9.94 11.39
N MET A 40 -3.96 8.63 11.60
CA MET A 40 -2.69 7.95 11.39
C MET A 40 -2.15 8.14 9.97
N LEU A 41 -2.98 7.99 8.93
CA LEU A 41 -2.53 8.22 7.55
C LEU A 41 -2.07 9.67 7.34
N LYS A 42 -2.84 10.66 7.83
CA LYS A 42 -2.48 12.07 7.74
C LYS A 42 -1.15 12.37 8.43
N ASP A 43 -0.95 11.86 9.64
CA ASP A 43 0.27 12.06 10.40
C ASP A 43 1.48 11.47 9.67
N ILE A 44 1.33 10.27 9.10
CA ILE A 44 2.37 9.64 8.27
C ILE A 44 2.68 10.49 7.04
N ASN A 45 1.66 10.98 6.32
CA ASN A 45 1.87 11.81 5.14
C ASN A 45 2.56 13.13 5.48
N THR A 46 2.22 13.77 6.60
CA THR A 46 2.93 14.96 7.07
C THR A 46 4.41 14.66 7.35
N GLN A 47 4.73 13.52 7.96
CA GLN A 47 6.12 13.11 8.14
C GLN A 47 6.83 12.89 6.80
N PHE A 48 6.17 12.26 5.82
CA PHE A 48 6.73 12.09 4.48
C PHE A 48 7.04 13.44 3.84
N GLU A 49 6.12 14.40 3.88
CA GLU A 49 6.31 15.71 3.28
C GLU A 49 7.48 16.46 3.91
N LEU A 50 7.65 16.40 5.24
CA LEU A 50 8.81 16.94 5.92
C LEU A 50 10.12 16.31 5.42
N ILE A 51 10.17 14.99 5.31
CA ILE A 51 11.37 14.25 4.85
C ILE A 51 11.68 14.52 3.38
N LEU A 52 10.65 14.59 2.54
CA LEU A 52 10.78 14.82 1.10
C LEU A 52 11.22 16.25 0.82
N ASN A 53 10.72 17.23 1.59
CA ASN A 53 11.12 18.63 1.47
C ASN A 53 12.60 18.87 1.81
N GLU A 54 13.31 17.94 2.47
CA GLU A 54 14.76 18.02 2.67
C GLU A 54 15.54 18.08 1.35
N THR A 55 15.02 17.45 0.28
CA THR A 55 15.73 17.34 -1.01
C THR A 55 14.84 17.63 -2.22
N LYS A 56 13.59 18.06 -2.00
CA LYS A 56 12.65 18.36 -3.08
C LYS A 56 13.21 19.49 -3.96
N PRO A 57 13.31 19.32 -5.28
CA PRO A 57 13.64 20.41 -6.19
C PRO A 57 12.69 21.60 -6.03
N THR A 58 13.20 22.82 -6.22
CA THR A 58 12.40 24.05 -6.04
C THR A 58 11.36 24.26 -7.13
N ASP A 59 11.58 23.66 -8.29
CA ASP A 59 10.73 23.71 -9.48
C ASP A 59 9.59 22.68 -9.46
N LEU A 60 9.57 21.76 -8.50
CA LEU A 60 8.50 20.76 -8.33
C LEU A 60 7.64 21.07 -7.10
N SER A 61 6.33 20.92 -7.23
CA SER A 61 5.43 20.75 -6.07
C SER A 61 5.73 19.44 -5.33
N ILE A 62 5.20 19.29 -4.11
CA ILE A 62 5.42 18.08 -3.32
C ILE A 62 4.67 16.88 -3.91
N GLU A 63 3.52 17.13 -4.55
CA GLU A 63 2.72 16.15 -5.27
C GLU A 63 3.47 15.64 -6.51
N GLU A 64 3.98 16.55 -7.35
CA GLU A 64 4.81 16.17 -8.51
C GLU A 64 6.04 15.40 -8.09
N TYR A 65 6.70 15.81 -7.00
CA TYR A 65 7.86 15.09 -6.49
C TYR A 65 7.53 13.66 -6.05
N LYS A 66 6.40 13.43 -5.37
CA LYS A 66 5.94 12.07 -5.01
C LYS A 66 5.70 11.20 -6.26
N ILE A 67 5.11 11.77 -7.32
CA ILE A 67 4.88 11.05 -8.59
C ILE A 67 6.21 10.71 -9.28
N GLU A 68 7.15 11.64 -9.34
CA GLU A 68 8.48 11.43 -9.95
C GLU A 68 9.30 10.38 -9.18
N LEU A 69 9.15 10.30 -7.86
CA LEU A 69 9.74 9.25 -7.01
C LEU A 69 9.11 7.87 -7.28
N VAL A 70 7.78 7.80 -7.34
CA VAL A 70 7.05 6.54 -7.57
C VAL A 70 7.11 6.08 -9.03
N SER A 71 7.48 6.95 -9.97
CA SER A 71 7.82 6.58 -11.36
C SER A 71 9.31 6.32 -11.57
N GLY A 72 10.13 6.49 -10.53
CA GLY A 72 11.57 6.22 -10.53
C GLY A 72 12.43 7.17 -11.35
N LYS A 73 11.89 8.34 -11.70
CA LYS A 73 12.67 9.40 -12.33
C LYS A 73 13.58 10.09 -11.32
N ILE A 74 13.22 10.06 -10.04
CA ILE A 74 14.04 10.56 -8.94
C ILE A 74 14.22 9.47 -7.88
N VAL A 75 15.38 9.47 -7.21
CA VAL A 75 15.75 8.51 -6.16
C VAL A 75 16.01 9.23 -4.85
N LEU A 76 15.52 8.67 -3.75
CA LEU A 76 15.79 9.18 -2.40
C LEU A 76 17.13 8.70 -1.86
N SER A 77 17.78 9.53 -1.05
CA SER A 77 18.93 9.08 -0.26
C SER A 77 18.55 7.95 0.70
N LEU A 78 19.51 7.09 1.06
CA LEU A 78 19.28 6.00 2.00
C LEU A 78 18.76 6.50 3.36
N ASN A 79 19.24 7.67 3.80
CA ASN A 79 18.77 8.31 5.03
C ASN A 79 17.27 8.66 4.96
N GLN A 80 16.82 9.27 3.86
CA GLN A 80 15.40 9.59 3.68
C GLN A 80 14.54 8.34 3.56
N GLN A 81 15.01 7.32 2.83
CA GLN A 81 14.35 6.02 2.75
C GLN A 81 14.12 5.43 4.15
N ASN A 82 15.16 5.43 5.01
CA ASN A 82 15.05 4.94 6.38
C ASN A 82 14.06 5.76 7.22
N LYS A 83 14.08 7.10 7.11
CA LYS A 83 13.11 7.97 7.80
C LYS A 83 11.67 7.69 7.37
N ILE A 84 11.43 7.47 6.07
CA ILE A 84 10.11 7.14 5.54
C ILE A 84 9.64 5.78 6.06
N LEU A 85 10.48 4.74 6.00
CA LEU A 85 10.13 3.43 6.55
C LEU A 85 9.84 3.50 8.05
N LYS A 86 10.62 4.29 8.80
CA LYS A 86 10.41 4.51 10.23
C LYS A 86 9.06 5.19 10.50
N ALA A 87 8.71 6.22 9.75
CA ALA A 87 7.41 6.88 9.84
C ALA A 87 6.24 5.96 9.47
N THR A 88 6.48 4.89 8.69
CA THR A 88 5.45 3.94 8.25
C THR A 88 5.13 2.84 9.29
N GLU A 89 5.91 2.72 10.37
CA GLU A 89 5.71 1.67 11.39
C GLU A 89 4.27 1.57 11.94
N PRO A 90 3.55 2.67 12.26
CA PRO A 90 2.17 2.57 12.75
C PRO A 90 1.22 1.90 11.75
N LEU A 91 1.42 2.16 10.45
CA LEU A 91 0.63 1.53 9.38
C LEU A 91 0.92 0.03 9.28
N ILE A 92 2.19 -0.36 9.47
CA ILE A 92 2.60 -1.77 9.47
C ILE A 92 1.98 -2.50 10.66
N ASP A 93 1.97 -1.89 11.84
CA ASP A 93 1.33 -2.46 13.03
C ASP A 93 -0.18 -2.63 12.83
N TYR A 94 -0.84 -1.61 12.26
CA TYR A 94 -2.25 -1.67 11.87
C TYR A 94 -2.50 -2.83 10.89
N SER A 95 -1.73 -2.91 9.81
CA SER A 95 -1.89 -3.93 8.77
C SER A 95 -1.69 -5.35 9.31
N THR A 96 -0.76 -5.52 10.25
CA THR A 96 -0.48 -6.83 10.86
C THR A 96 -1.66 -7.32 11.69
N LYS A 97 -2.32 -6.41 12.42
CA LYS A 97 -3.56 -6.72 13.14
C LYS A 97 -4.70 -7.04 12.18
N LEU A 98 -4.89 -6.22 11.15
CA LEU A 98 -5.93 -6.42 10.13
C LEU A 98 -5.78 -7.78 9.43
N ALA A 99 -4.55 -8.12 9.01
CA ALA A 99 -4.25 -9.40 8.37
C ALA A 99 -4.55 -10.59 9.30
N LYS A 100 -4.14 -10.51 10.57
CA LYS A 100 -4.39 -11.55 11.58
C LYS A 100 -5.89 -11.78 11.79
N MET A 101 -6.68 -10.71 11.93
CA MET A 101 -8.13 -10.79 12.14
C MET A 101 -8.86 -11.44 10.96
N ASN A 102 -8.37 -11.23 9.74
CA ASN A 102 -8.99 -11.70 8.52
C ASN A 102 -8.31 -12.95 7.93
N SER A 103 -7.40 -13.58 8.67
CA SER A 103 -6.63 -14.76 8.22
C SER A 103 -5.94 -14.57 6.85
N ILE A 104 -5.43 -13.36 6.59
CA ILE A 104 -4.73 -13.03 5.34
C ILE A 104 -3.24 -13.32 5.51
N SER A 105 -2.68 -14.13 4.63
CA SER A 105 -1.25 -14.39 4.60
C SER A 105 -0.52 -13.25 3.87
N ILE A 106 0.31 -12.51 4.61
CA ILE A 106 1.19 -11.45 4.09
C ILE A 106 2.56 -11.54 4.76
N ASP A 107 3.59 -11.87 4.00
CA ASP A 107 4.95 -12.11 4.49
C ASP A 107 5.91 -10.94 4.22
N ASP A 108 5.78 -10.25 3.09
CA ASP A 108 6.68 -9.16 2.72
C ASP A 108 6.25 -7.78 3.25
N LEU A 109 7.24 -6.95 3.58
CA LEU A 109 7.06 -5.62 4.17
C LEU A 109 6.14 -4.72 3.34
N SER A 110 6.30 -4.71 2.03
CA SER A 110 5.51 -3.81 1.20
C SER A 110 4.08 -4.28 1.03
N SER A 111 3.81 -5.58 1.05
CA SER A 111 2.44 -6.07 1.04
C SER A 111 1.75 -5.74 2.38
N LYS A 112 2.48 -5.73 3.50
CA LYS A 112 1.95 -5.22 4.78
C LYS A 112 1.58 -3.74 4.68
N ILE A 113 2.52 -2.93 4.20
CA ILE A 113 2.30 -1.50 3.96
C ILE A 113 1.08 -1.30 3.04
N ALA A 114 1.01 -2.05 1.94
CA ALA A 114 -0.07 -1.92 0.98
C ALA A 114 -1.43 -2.35 1.54
N LEU A 115 -1.52 -3.46 2.29
CA LEU A 115 -2.76 -3.82 2.97
C LEU A 115 -3.21 -2.69 3.90
N GLY A 116 -2.27 -2.16 4.70
CA GLY A 116 -2.55 -1.10 5.66
C GLY A 116 -3.08 0.18 5.01
N GLY A 117 -2.52 0.62 3.89
CA GLY A 117 -2.95 1.86 3.23
C GLY A 117 -4.18 1.70 2.32
N LEU A 118 -4.41 0.50 1.79
CA LEU A 118 -5.54 0.23 0.88
C LEU A 118 -6.85 -0.05 1.61
N TYR A 119 -6.82 -0.56 2.84
CA TYR A 119 -8.01 -1.00 3.57
C TYR A 119 -8.11 -0.30 4.92
N SER A 120 -9.21 0.42 5.11
CA SER A 120 -9.63 1.08 6.34
C SER A 120 -10.34 0.08 7.27
N PRO A 121 -10.46 0.40 8.58
CA PRO A 121 -11.04 -0.50 9.57
C PRO A 121 -12.45 -1.02 9.26
N ASN A 122 -13.25 -0.24 8.55
CA ASN A 122 -14.65 -0.57 8.26
C ASN A 122 -14.84 -1.18 6.86
N ASP A 123 -13.76 -1.36 6.09
CA ASP A 123 -13.87 -1.85 4.73
C ASP A 123 -14.20 -3.34 4.69
N ASN A 124 -14.99 -3.74 3.69
CA ASN A 124 -15.14 -5.15 3.35
C ASN A 124 -13.99 -5.57 2.41
N LEU A 125 -13.05 -6.36 2.93
CA LEU A 125 -11.87 -6.81 2.21
C LEU A 125 -12.17 -7.66 0.96
N ASN A 126 -13.37 -8.23 0.86
CA ASN A 126 -13.80 -9.04 -0.27
C ASN A 126 -14.51 -8.23 -1.37
N SER A 127 -14.95 -7.00 -1.08
CA SER A 127 -15.79 -6.24 -2.00
C SER A 127 -15.38 -4.78 -2.20
N LYS A 128 -14.40 -4.25 -1.46
CA LYS A 128 -13.94 -2.86 -1.61
C LYS A 128 -13.49 -2.54 -3.04
N PHE A 129 -12.75 -3.47 -3.66
CA PHE A 129 -12.26 -3.33 -5.03
C PHE A 129 -12.77 -4.48 -5.88
N ASN A 130 -13.07 -4.18 -7.15
CA ASN A 130 -13.55 -5.13 -8.14
C ASN A 130 -12.78 -4.98 -9.46
N THR A 131 -13.12 -5.78 -10.47
CA THR A 131 -12.45 -5.78 -11.78
C THR A 131 -12.36 -4.42 -12.45
N ASN A 132 -13.27 -3.51 -12.14
CA ASN A 132 -13.39 -2.22 -12.79
C ASN A 132 -12.72 -1.10 -11.99
N SER A 133 -12.38 -1.31 -10.72
CA SER A 133 -11.87 -0.26 -9.81
C SER A 133 -10.60 0.44 -10.31
N PHE A 134 -9.79 -0.21 -11.15
CA PHE A 134 -8.56 0.37 -11.72
C PHE A 134 -8.54 0.29 -13.26
N GLN A 135 -9.69 0.06 -13.91
CA GLN A 135 -9.76 0.02 -15.37
C GLN A 135 -9.72 1.43 -15.94
N VAL A 136 -8.71 1.69 -16.77
CA VAL A 136 -8.63 2.89 -17.59
C VAL A 136 -9.48 2.64 -18.85
N TYR A 137 -10.66 3.26 -18.95
CA TYR A 137 -11.46 3.20 -20.16
C TYR A 137 -10.86 4.12 -21.23
N ASN A 138 -10.63 3.60 -22.44
CA ASN A 138 -10.06 4.33 -23.58
C ASN A 138 -10.86 5.56 -24.05
N GLU A 139 -12.04 5.81 -23.47
CA GLU A 139 -12.90 6.96 -23.77
C GLU A 139 -12.83 8.08 -22.74
N SER A 140 -12.12 7.91 -21.61
CA SER A 140 -11.82 9.05 -20.75
C SER A 140 -10.78 9.92 -21.45
N PRO A 141 -11.09 11.15 -21.86
CA PRO A 141 -10.06 12.05 -22.35
C PRO A 141 -9.13 12.29 -21.16
N ILE A 142 -7.96 11.66 -21.17
CA ILE A 142 -6.84 12.04 -20.31
C ILE A 142 -6.44 13.45 -20.77
N LYS A 143 -7.23 14.44 -20.35
CA LYS A 143 -6.78 15.82 -20.37
C LYS A 143 -5.66 15.84 -19.34
N LYS A 144 -4.43 16.01 -19.81
CA LYS A 144 -3.37 16.65 -19.02
C LYS A 144 -3.94 18.00 -18.55
N SER A 145 -4.64 18.04 -17.43
CA SER A 145 -4.98 19.29 -16.79
C SER A 145 -3.80 19.69 -15.93
N ASN A 146 -2.88 20.44 -16.54
CA ASN A 146 -2.15 21.47 -15.82
C ASN A 146 -3.18 22.54 -15.43
N GLU A 147 -4.02 22.24 -14.44
CA GLU A 147 -4.84 23.18 -13.65
C GLU A 147 -5.79 22.35 -12.78
N VAL A 148 -5.45 22.25 -11.51
CA VAL A 148 -6.39 21.86 -10.46
C VAL A 148 -7.44 22.96 -10.38
N ASN A 149 -8.61 22.74 -10.97
CA ASN A 149 -9.81 23.48 -10.62
C ASN A 149 -10.83 22.45 -10.12
N SER A 150 -10.92 22.35 -8.79
CA SER A 150 -11.57 21.30 -7.99
C SER A 150 -13.11 21.33 -8.02
N LYS A 151 -13.72 21.76 -9.11
CA LYS A 151 -15.17 21.66 -9.29
C LYS A 151 -15.46 21.27 -10.72
N GLN A 152 -16.24 20.19 -10.86
CA GLN A 152 -16.97 19.79 -12.07
C GLN A 152 -16.31 18.70 -12.92
N ILE A 153 -16.23 17.48 -12.38
CA ILE A 153 -16.32 16.26 -13.20
C ILE A 153 -17.53 15.45 -12.71
N MET A 154 -18.50 15.28 -13.62
CA MET A 154 -19.88 14.87 -13.36
C MET A 154 -20.02 13.37 -13.06
N LYS A 155 -20.22 13.03 -11.79
CA LYS A 155 -21.41 12.39 -11.18
C LYS A 155 -22.29 11.38 -11.95
N ASN A 156 -21.76 10.44 -12.76
CA ASN A 156 -22.57 9.29 -13.23
C ASN A 156 -21.86 7.90 -13.29
N ASN A 157 -20.66 7.74 -12.71
CA ASN A 157 -19.97 6.44 -12.46
C ASN A 157 -19.06 6.56 -11.23
N LEU A 158 -19.65 7.08 -10.15
CA LEU A 158 -18.95 7.85 -9.12
C LEU A 158 -17.83 7.07 -8.40
N GLU A 159 -18.08 5.84 -7.94
CA GLU A 159 -17.08 5.07 -7.16
C GLU A 159 -15.87 4.57 -7.98
N THR A 160 -16.03 4.30 -9.28
CA THR A 160 -14.91 3.82 -10.11
C THR A 160 -14.00 4.96 -10.53
N ASN A 161 -14.57 6.14 -10.76
CA ASN A 161 -13.79 7.32 -11.13
C ASN A 161 -12.95 7.82 -9.95
N GLU A 162 -13.49 7.78 -8.72
CA GLU A 162 -12.81 8.18 -7.49
C GLU A 162 -11.58 7.31 -7.19
N VAL A 163 -11.74 5.98 -7.21
CA VAL A 163 -10.60 5.05 -7.03
C VAL A 163 -9.54 5.27 -8.10
N LEU A 164 -9.95 5.46 -9.36
CA LEU A 164 -9.05 5.66 -10.49
C LEU A 164 -8.30 6.99 -10.38
N ASP A 165 -8.99 8.08 -10.04
CA ASP A 165 -8.40 9.41 -9.87
C ASP A 165 -7.40 9.42 -8.71
N CYS A 166 -7.75 8.80 -7.58
CA CYS A 166 -6.84 8.63 -6.46
C CYS A 166 -5.63 7.76 -6.79
N ALA A 167 -5.81 6.68 -7.55
CA ALA A 167 -4.71 5.84 -7.99
C ALA A 167 -3.81 6.61 -8.96
N LEU A 168 -4.39 7.34 -9.92
CA LEU A 168 -3.66 8.16 -10.87
C LEU A 168 -2.79 9.22 -10.16
N ALA A 169 -3.35 9.89 -9.16
CA ALA A 169 -2.63 10.87 -8.35
C ALA A 169 -1.50 10.23 -7.52
N ALA A 170 -1.70 9.01 -7.02
CA ALA A 170 -0.76 8.37 -6.09
C ALA A 170 0.41 7.65 -6.78
N ILE A 171 0.17 7.00 -7.92
CA ILE A 171 1.18 6.17 -8.61
C ILE A 171 1.49 6.65 -10.04
N GLY A 172 0.68 7.54 -10.61
CA GLY A 172 0.83 8.03 -11.98
C GLY A 172 0.23 7.10 -13.04
N ALA A 173 0.06 7.64 -14.26
CA ALA A 173 -0.62 6.97 -15.37
C ALA A 173 0.11 5.70 -15.84
N ASP A 174 1.44 5.74 -15.94
CA ASP A 174 2.25 4.62 -16.44
C ASP A 174 2.16 3.40 -15.50
N ALA A 175 2.19 3.67 -14.20
CA ALA A 175 2.03 2.66 -13.16
C ALA A 175 0.60 2.08 -13.18
N LEU A 176 -0.40 2.95 -13.27
CA LEU A 176 -1.82 2.57 -13.32
C LEU A 176 -2.17 1.76 -14.57
N PHE A 177 -1.59 2.07 -15.73
CA PHE A 177 -1.79 1.26 -16.94
C PHE A 177 -1.27 -0.16 -16.77
N ALA A 178 -0.16 -0.34 -16.04
CA ALA A 178 0.35 -1.66 -15.71
C ALA A 178 -0.57 -2.45 -14.75
N PHE A 179 -1.43 -1.78 -13.99
CA PHE A 179 -2.51 -2.43 -13.22
C PHE A 179 -3.65 -2.90 -14.08
N GLY A 180 -4.12 -2.05 -14.99
CA GLY A 180 -5.29 -2.32 -15.85
C GLY A 180 -5.10 -3.53 -16.77
N GLY A 181 -3.85 -3.95 -17.03
CA GLY A 181 -3.53 -5.17 -17.78
C GLY A 181 -3.70 -6.49 -17.00
N SER A 182 -4.16 -6.46 -15.75
CA SER A 182 -4.32 -7.66 -14.92
C SER A 182 -5.48 -8.54 -15.41
N THR A 183 -5.21 -9.82 -15.65
CA THR A 183 -6.22 -10.84 -16.02
C THR A 183 -6.81 -11.57 -14.80
N ALA A 184 -6.67 -11.02 -13.60
CA ALA A 184 -7.12 -11.67 -12.38
C ALA A 184 -8.65 -11.84 -12.34
N THR A 185 -9.11 -13.07 -12.18
CA THR A 185 -10.54 -13.43 -12.07
C THR A 185 -11.11 -13.22 -10.67
N ALA A 186 -10.26 -13.00 -9.67
CA ALA A 186 -10.64 -12.74 -8.28
C ALA A 186 -9.88 -11.55 -7.68
N TRP A 187 -10.63 -10.54 -7.22
CA TRP A 187 -10.14 -9.29 -6.63
C TRP A 187 -10.10 -9.35 -5.10
N THR A 188 -9.49 -10.41 -4.57
CA THR A 188 -9.32 -10.56 -3.11
C THR A 188 -8.38 -9.49 -2.56
N ALA A 189 -8.48 -9.15 -1.27
CA ALA A 189 -7.55 -8.22 -0.64
C ALA A 189 -6.08 -8.59 -0.82
N ALA A 190 -5.75 -9.89 -0.73
CA ALA A 190 -4.40 -10.36 -1.00
C ALA A 190 -3.95 -10.08 -2.45
N ALA A 191 -4.83 -10.30 -3.43
CA ALA A 191 -4.53 -10.07 -4.84
C ALA A 191 -4.34 -8.57 -5.14
N VAL A 192 -5.24 -7.72 -4.65
CA VAL A 192 -5.16 -6.26 -4.84
C VAL A 192 -3.93 -5.69 -4.14
N THR A 193 -3.69 -6.07 -2.87
CA THR A 193 -2.49 -5.66 -2.13
C THR A 193 -1.22 -6.07 -2.86
N LYS A 194 -1.15 -7.31 -3.36
CA LYS A 194 0.04 -7.81 -4.06
C LYS A 194 0.26 -7.10 -5.39
N ALA A 195 -0.80 -6.89 -6.16
CA ALA A 195 -0.73 -6.10 -7.38
C ALA A 195 -0.26 -4.68 -7.06
N PHE A 196 -0.90 -4.02 -6.08
CA PHE A 196 -0.59 -2.62 -5.71
C PHE A 196 0.89 -2.47 -5.38
N SER A 197 1.34 -3.37 -4.51
CA SER A 197 2.71 -3.49 -4.08
C SER A 197 3.67 -3.73 -5.25
N ALA A 198 3.34 -4.65 -6.17
CA ALA A 198 4.23 -5.02 -7.27
C ALA A 198 4.55 -3.84 -8.20
N VAL A 199 3.60 -2.96 -8.45
CA VAL A 199 3.84 -1.79 -9.30
C VAL A 199 4.54 -0.68 -8.52
N ALA A 200 4.08 -0.37 -7.29
CA ALA A 200 4.68 0.70 -6.49
C ALA A 200 6.12 0.37 -6.04
N LYS A 201 6.48 -0.91 -5.91
CA LYS A 201 7.83 -1.39 -5.59
C LYS A 201 8.87 -1.10 -6.65
N ARG A 202 8.46 -0.91 -7.92
CA ARG A 202 9.38 -0.98 -9.08
C ARG A 202 10.55 0.00 -8.99
N PHE A 203 10.43 1.06 -8.21
CA PHE A 203 11.40 2.14 -8.19
C PHE A 203 12.06 2.37 -6.83
N LEU A 204 11.30 2.32 -5.74
CA LEU A 204 11.81 2.56 -4.38
C LEU A 204 11.51 1.41 -3.40
N GLY A 205 11.16 0.23 -3.91
CA GLY A 205 10.84 -0.93 -3.09
C GLY A 205 9.72 -0.61 -2.06
N PRO A 206 9.89 -1.00 -0.78
CA PRO A 206 8.89 -0.71 0.25
C PRO A 206 8.64 0.78 0.50
N VAL A 207 9.61 1.67 0.24
CA VAL A 207 9.45 3.13 0.39
C VAL A 207 8.48 3.67 -0.66
N GLY A 208 8.63 3.25 -1.91
CA GLY A 208 7.72 3.65 -2.99
C GLY A 208 6.29 3.20 -2.72
N VAL A 209 6.13 2.00 -2.17
CA VAL A 209 4.82 1.49 -1.74
C VAL A 209 4.23 2.33 -0.63
N ALA A 210 5.02 2.71 0.37
CA ALA A 210 4.56 3.53 1.50
C ALA A 210 4.03 4.89 1.02
N ILE A 211 4.81 5.61 0.20
CA ILE A 211 4.40 6.90 -0.35
C ILE A 211 3.10 6.74 -1.14
N ALA A 212 3.05 5.77 -2.05
CA ALA A 212 1.90 5.53 -2.90
C ALA A 212 0.61 5.20 -2.12
N VAL A 213 0.66 4.24 -1.18
CA VAL A 213 -0.58 3.80 -0.49
C VAL A 213 -1.05 4.78 0.57
N VAL A 214 -0.14 5.56 1.17
CA VAL A 214 -0.55 6.62 2.08
C VAL A 214 -1.24 7.74 1.31
N SER A 215 -0.67 8.18 0.18
CA SER A 215 -1.31 9.17 -0.70
C SER A 215 -2.67 8.68 -1.23
N PHE A 216 -2.72 7.46 -1.74
CA PHE A 216 -3.97 6.84 -2.20
C PHE A 216 -5.00 6.71 -1.06
N GLY A 217 -4.57 6.19 0.09
CA GLY A 217 -5.44 5.96 1.25
C GLY A 217 -6.05 7.25 1.79
N ILE A 218 -5.31 8.36 1.81
CA ILE A 218 -5.84 9.67 2.19
C ILE A 218 -6.85 10.16 1.16
N CYS A 219 -6.55 10.04 -0.13
CA CYS A 219 -7.42 10.48 -1.22
C CYS A 219 -8.79 9.78 -1.16
N ILE A 220 -8.78 8.44 -1.16
CA ILE A 220 -10.03 7.65 -1.14
C ILE A 220 -10.79 7.74 0.19
N SER A 221 -10.10 8.04 1.30
CA SER A 221 -10.75 8.21 2.60
C SER A 221 -11.34 9.60 2.80
N HIS A 222 -10.84 10.63 2.09
CA HIS A 222 -11.38 11.99 2.15
C HIS A 222 -12.81 12.03 1.58
N GLU A 223 -13.05 11.31 0.48
CA GLU A 223 -14.38 11.24 -0.16
C GLU A 223 -15.39 10.45 0.67
N SER A 224 -14.94 9.47 1.47
CA SER A 224 -15.82 8.68 2.35
C SER A 224 -16.37 9.42 3.59
N LEU A 225 -15.92 10.66 3.83
CA LEU A 225 -16.32 11.49 4.98
C LEU A 225 -17.21 12.68 4.60
N GLU A 226 -17.45 12.92 3.30
CA GLU A 226 -18.41 13.90 2.77
C GLU A 226 -19.74 13.22 2.36
#